data_AF-A0A920QGX6-F1
#
_entry.id   AF-A0A920QGX6-F1
#
_cell.length_a   1.000
_cell.length_b   1.000
_cell.length_c   1.000
_cell.angle_alpha   90.00
_cell.angle_beta   90.00
_cell.angle_gamma   90.00
#
_symmetry.space_group_name_H-M   'P 1'
#
loop_
_entity.id
_entity.type
_entity.pdbx_description
1 polymer ?
#
loop_
_entity_poly.entity_id
_entity_poly.type
_entity_poly.pdbx_seq_one_letter_code
_entity_poly.pdbx_strand_id
1 'polypeptide(L)'
;MRWETKCVIGTCWLTIWFGLATCALGQKRTVYYTGFESEQDYNMEFTLIGQDGWHGEGNDGITPTGGNGLIRDYIEDLGQQGYIGFWPPEKSSEYFVSLWRPIEGIEVTEKIITFSVLMMIVDSTNSQRDDFRWTVYPTAMYNEWSRSTSTMRQIASTTPSMTTFFYPPNTDLNTMLSTS
;
A
#
# COMPACT_ATOMS: atom_id res chain seq x y z
N MET A 1 -43.88 21.31 -75.92
CA MET A 1 -44.00 20.52 -74.69
C MET A 1 -42.87 20.91 -73.74
N ARG A 2 -43.19 21.55 -72.60
CA ARG A 2 -42.41 21.48 -71.36
C ARG A 2 -43.20 22.20 -70.25
N TRP A 3 -43.98 21.43 -69.51
CA TRP A 3 -44.45 21.77 -68.17
C TRP A 3 -43.61 20.96 -67.20
N GLU A 4 -43.24 21.54 -66.05
CA GLU A 4 -43.62 21.05 -64.72
C GLU A 4 -42.78 21.70 -63.62
N THR A 5 -43.38 21.74 -62.43
CA THR A 5 -43.11 22.66 -61.32
C THR A 5 -42.75 21.85 -60.07
N LYS A 6 -41.87 22.41 -59.22
CA LYS A 6 -41.67 22.15 -57.77
C LYS A 6 -41.06 20.81 -57.33
N CYS A 7 -40.04 20.84 -56.45
CA CYS A 7 -40.22 20.60 -55.01
C CYS A 7 -38.91 20.82 -54.23
N VAL A 8 -39.00 21.54 -53.11
CA VAL A 8 -37.92 21.74 -52.13
C VAL A 8 -37.80 20.47 -51.29
N ILE A 9 -36.60 19.94 -51.07
CA ILE A 9 -36.32 18.94 -50.04
C ILE A 9 -35.19 19.49 -49.17
N GLY A 10 -35.58 19.98 -47.99
CA GLY A 10 -34.68 20.44 -46.95
C GLY A 10 -33.88 19.28 -46.36
N THR A 11 -32.60 19.52 -46.09
CA THR A 11 -31.76 18.58 -45.37
C THR A 11 -31.61 19.09 -43.93
N CYS A 12 -32.48 18.62 -43.05
CA CYS A 12 -32.31 18.75 -41.61
C CYS A 12 -31.08 17.95 -41.20
N TRP A 13 -30.01 18.63 -40.82
CA TRP A 13 -28.86 18.01 -40.17
C TRP A 13 -29.26 17.61 -38.75
N LEU A 14 -29.66 16.34 -38.58
CA LEU A 14 -29.87 15.75 -37.26
C LEU A 14 -28.50 15.31 -36.73
N THR A 15 -27.82 16.16 -35.98
CA THR A 15 -26.63 15.76 -35.22
C THR A 15 -27.10 14.90 -34.05
N ILE A 16 -26.98 13.57 -34.20
CA ILE A 16 -27.16 12.62 -33.11
C ILE A 16 -26.00 12.82 -32.15
N TRP A 17 -26.26 13.49 -31.04
CA TRP A 17 -25.42 13.46 -29.86
C TRP A 17 -25.49 12.04 -29.28
N PHE A 18 -24.56 11.18 -29.69
CA PHE A 18 -24.27 9.97 -28.94
C PHE A 18 -23.65 10.42 -27.62
N GLY A 19 -24.49 10.55 -26.60
CA GLY A 19 -24.03 10.65 -25.22
C GLY A 19 -23.31 9.36 -24.86
N LEU A 20 -21.97 9.38 -24.96
CA LEU A 20 -21.13 8.41 -24.29
C LEU A 20 -21.30 8.65 -22.80
N ALA A 21 -22.26 7.95 -22.20
CA ALA A 21 -22.23 7.68 -20.77
C ALA A 21 -21.04 6.75 -20.53
N THR A 22 -19.86 7.33 -20.31
CA THR A 22 -18.73 6.59 -19.76
C THR A 22 -19.10 6.23 -18.32
N CYS A 23 -19.60 5.01 -18.11
CA CYS A 23 -19.55 4.41 -16.80
C CYS A 23 -18.08 4.36 -16.39
N ALA A 24 -17.65 5.22 -15.47
CA ALA A 24 -16.31 5.15 -14.90
C ALA A 24 -16.22 3.85 -14.10
N LEU A 25 -15.73 2.78 -14.75
CA LEU A 25 -15.26 1.60 -14.05
C LEU A 25 -14.12 2.05 -13.14
N GLY A 26 -14.14 1.63 -11.87
CA GLY A 26 -13.11 1.99 -10.90
C GLY A 26 -11.73 1.58 -11.43
N GLN A 27 -10.89 2.56 -11.76
CA GLN A 27 -9.55 2.30 -12.25
C GLN A 27 -8.65 1.89 -11.08
N LYS A 28 -8.06 0.69 -11.16
CA LYS A 28 -7.00 0.28 -10.23
C LYS A 28 -5.80 1.20 -10.43
N ARG A 29 -5.30 1.78 -9.35
CA ARG A 29 -4.05 2.56 -9.33
C ARG A 29 -3.20 2.20 -8.13
N THR A 30 -1.90 2.47 -8.22
CA THR A 30 -0.95 2.35 -7.12
C THR A 30 -0.85 3.69 -6.42
N VAL A 31 -1.25 3.74 -5.15
CA VAL A 31 -1.15 4.97 -4.32
C VAL A 31 0.23 5.13 -3.69
N TYR A 32 0.94 4.02 -3.47
CA TYR A 32 2.29 3.99 -2.96
C TYR A 32 2.99 2.71 -3.37
N TYR A 33 4.29 2.82 -3.67
CA TYR A 33 5.18 1.70 -3.94
C TYR A 33 6.60 2.10 -3.54
N THR A 34 7.30 1.17 -2.89
CA THR A 34 8.74 1.29 -2.66
C THR A 34 9.40 -0.05 -2.97
N GLY A 35 10.45 0.01 -3.79
CA GLY A 35 11.47 -1.03 -3.89
C GLY A 35 12.68 -0.71 -3.00
N PHE A 36 12.62 0.40 -2.25
CA PHE A 36 13.72 0.94 -1.46
C PHE A 36 14.95 1.31 -2.30
N GLU A 37 14.78 1.63 -3.58
CA GLU A 37 15.91 1.86 -4.48
C GLU A 37 16.51 3.27 -4.34
N SER A 38 17.77 3.43 -4.74
CA SER A 38 18.46 4.73 -4.69
C SER A 38 17.80 5.80 -5.56
N GLU A 39 17.14 5.40 -6.64
CA GLU A 39 16.35 6.23 -7.55
C GLU A 39 15.08 6.76 -6.89
N GLN A 40 14.69 6.20 -5.74
CA GLN A 40 13.60 6.69 -4.89
C GLN A 40 14.14 7.50 -3.68
N ASP A 41 15.37 8.01 -3.79
CA ASP A 41 16.09 8.81 -2.78
C ASP A 41 16.44 8.06 -1.48
N TYR A 42 16.40 6.72 -1.49
CA TYR A 42 16.88 5.92 -0.37
C TYR A 42 18.42 5.84 -0.38
N ASN A 43 19.03 6.09 0.77
CA ASN A 43 20.47 6.00 0.97
C ASN A 43 20.81 4.98 2.07
N MET A 44 21.56 3.95 1.68
CA MET A 44 21.99 2.86 2.56
C MET A 44 22.90 3.28 3.72
N GLU A 45 23.49 4.47 3.67
CA GLU A 45 24.31 5.01 4.76
C GLU A 45 23.46 5.48 5.95
N PHE A 46 22.14 5.57 5.80
CA PHE A 46 21.23 6.04 6.83
C PHE A 46 20.19 4.98 7.23
N THR A 47 19.64 5.13 8.44
CA THR A 47 18.51 4.34 8.91
C THR A 47 17.27 4.59 8.05
N LEU A 48 16.34 3.65 8.01
CA LEU A 48 15.10 3.83 7.24
C LEU A 48 14.25 4.97 7.81
N ILE A 49 14.27 5.14 9.14
CA ILE A 49 13.64 6.28 9.81
C ILE A 49 14.18 7.59 9.22
N GLY A 50 13.26 8.46 8.80
CA GLY A 50 13.55 9.78 8.23
C GLY A 50 13.68 9.80 6.71
N GLN A 51 13.68 8.65 6.03
CA GLN A 51 13.74 8.57 4.57
C GLN A 51 12.33 8.40 3.99
N ASP A 52 11.99 9.09 2.89
CA ASP A 52 10.69 8.97 2.17
C ASP A 52 9.45 8.91 3.10
N GLY A 53 9.44 9.72 4.16
CA GLY A 53 8.33 9.80 5.11
C GLY A 53 8.18 8.60 6.07
N TRP A 54 9.18 7.73 6.16
CA TRP A 54 9.23 6.69 7.19
C TRP A 54 9.50 7.30 8.56
N HIS A 55 8.66 6.94 9.51
CA HIS A 55 8.76 7.34 10.92
C HIS A 55 9.07 6.13 11.79
N GLY A 56 9.82 6.38 12.85
CA GLY A 56 10.08 5.41 13.91
C GLY A 56 9.24 5.73 15.14
N GLU A 57 8.65 4.71 15.73
CA GLU A 57 7.97 4.78 17.02
C GLU A 57 8.50 3.68 17.95
N GLY A 58 8.97 4.10 19.14
CA GLY A 58 9.25 3.24 20.28
C GLY A 58 8.29 3.53 21.43
N ASN A 59 8.51 2.93 22.60
CA ASN A 59 7.69 3.25 23.77
C ASN A 59 7.94 4.67 24.30
N ASP A 60 6.92 5.25 24.94
CA ASP A 60 7.03 6.49 25.74
C ASP A 60 7.70 7.69 25.04
N GLY A 61 7.46 7.86 23.74
CA GLY A 61 8.05 8.96 22.97
C GLY A 61 9.57 8.84 22.78
N ILE A 62 10.16 7.69 23.08
CA ILE A 62 11.54 7.37 22.77
C ILE A 62 11.66 7.22 21.25
N THR A 63 12.61 7.95 20.65
CA THR A 63 13.02 7.71 19.27
C THR A 63 13.70 6.35 19.20
N PRO A 64 13.18 5.40 18.42
CA PRO A 64 13.69 4.05 18.41
C PRO A 64 15.10 3.99 17.84
N THR A 65 15.94 3.16 18.46
CA THR A 65 17.35 2.94 18.14
C THR A 65 17.62 1.51 17.68
N GLY A 66 16.66 0.60 17.84
CA GLY A 66 16.80 -0.76 17.32
C GLY A 66 17.01 -0.76 15.80
N GLY A 67 17.73 -1.79 15.33
CA GLY A 67 18.26 -1.80 13.98
C GLY A 67 17.16 -1.67 12.93
N ASN A 68 17.37 -0.73 12.01
CA ASN A 68 16.53 -0.49 10.85
C ASN A 68 17.36 0.18 9.77
N GLY A 69 17.04 -0.05 8.51
CA GLY A 69 17.83 0.49 7.42
C GLY A 69 17.58 -0.22 6.11
N LEU A 70 18.61 -0.16 5.27
CA LEU A 70 18.60 -0.69 3.92
C LEU A 70 19.73 -1.70 3.80
N ILE A 71 19.46 -2.80 3.12
CA ILE A 71 20.39 -3.89 2.88
C ILE A 71 20.30 -4.31 1.41
N ARG A 72 21.28 -5.04 0.90
CA ARG A 72 21.30 -5.46 -0.50
C ARG A 72 21.41 -6.98 -0.61
N ASP A 73 20.73 -7.53 -1.61
CA ASP A 73 20.82 -8.93 -2.04
C ASP A 73 20.52 -9.95 -0.94
N TYR A 74 19.71 -9.59 0.06
CA TYR A 74 19.21 -10.55 1.04
C TYR A 74 18.12 -11.42 0.43
N ILE A 75 17.21 -10.81 -0.33
CA ILE A 75 16.38 -11.54 -1.27
C ILE A 75 17.11 -11.46 -2.62
N GLU A 76 17.55 -12.61 -3.13
CA GLU A 76 18.34 -12.70 -4.36
C GLU A 76 17.64 -11.96 -5.52
N ASP A 77 18.44 -11.26 -6.32
CA ASP A 77 18.02 -10.53 -7.53
C ASP A 77 17.01 -9.38 -7.32
N LEU A 78 16.81 -8.90 -6.09
CA LEU A 78 15.91 -7.78 -5.78
C LEU A 78 16.61 -6.48 -5.37
N GLY A 79 17.90 -6.34 -5.64
CA GLY A 79 18.61 -5.08 -5.42
C GLY A 79 18.63 -4.68 -3.94
N GLN A 80 18.15 -3.48 -3.63
CA GLN A 80 18.08 -2.95 -2.26
C GLN A 80 16.78 -3.38 -1.56
N GLN A 81 16.82 -3.64 -0.26
CA GLN A 81 15.66 -3.99 0.56
C GLN A 81 15.67 -3.23 1.88
N GLY A 82 14.51 -2.84 2.37
CA GLY A 82 14.35 -2.34 3.74
C GLY A 82 14.42 -3.47 4.76
N TYR A 83 15.01 -3.20 5.92
CA TYR A 83 15.02 -4.13 7.05
C TYR A 83 14.63 -3.45 8.37
N ILE A 84 14.13 -4.27 9.29
CA ILE A 84 13.94 -3.98 10.72
C ILE A 84 14.48 -5.19 11.51
N GLY A 85 15.20 -4.94 12.61
CA GLY A 85 15.91 -5.96 13.39
C GLY A 85 17.43 -5.86 13.25
N PHE A 86 18.12 -7.01 13.29
CA PHE A 86 19.60 -7.18 13.33
C PHE A 86 20.29 -6.70 14.60
N TRP A 87 19.93 -5.52 15.11
CA TRP A 87 20.57 -4.92 16.28
C TRP A 87 19.52 -4.64 17.35
N PRO A 88 19.77 -5.03 18.61
CA PRO A 88 18.89 -4.65 19.70
C PRO A 88 18.92 -3.13 19.89
N PRO A 89 17.86 -2.53 20.47
CA PRO A 89 17.89 -1.15 20.91
C PRO A 89 19.09 -0.82 21.81
N GLU A 90 19.59 0.41 21.72
CA GLU A 90 20.73 0.88 22.53
C GLU A 90 20.37 0.97 24.02
N LYS A 91 19.09 1.21 24.32
CA LYS A 91 18.59 1.39 25.69
C LYS A 91 17.70 0.21 26.07
N SER A 92 17.94 -0.37 27.24
CA SER A 92 17.10 -1.44 27.78
C SER A 92 15.66 -1.00 28.09
N SER A 93 15.39 0.31 28.10
CA SER A 93 14.05 0.87 28.25
C SER A 93 13.26 0.89 26.95
N GLU A 94 13.90 0.61 25.81
CA GLU A 94 13.25 0.51 24.50
C GLU A 94 12.85 -0.94 24.26
N TYR A 95 11.55 -1.24 24.29
CA TYR A 95 11.05 -2.63 24.24
C TYR A 95 10.53 -3.05 22.88
N PHE A 96 10.33 -2.10 21.96
CA PHE A 96 9.90 -2.39 20.59
C PHE A 96 10.38 -1.29 19.64
N VAL A 97 10.49 -1.66 18.36
CA VAL A 97 10.64 -0.72 17.25
C VAL A 97 9.46 -0.92 16.30
N SER A 98 8.79 0.18 15.97
CA SER A 98 7.78 0.22 14.93
C SER A 98 8.20 1.21 13.86
N LEU A 99 8.10 0.81 12.60
CA LEU A 99 8.31 1.67 11.44
C LEU A 99 6.98 1.86 10.74
N TRP A 100 6.63 3.10 10.44
CA TRP A 100 5.37 3.40 9.78
C TRP A 100 5.53 4.57 8.81
N ARG A 101 4.73 4.54 7.74
CA ARG A 101 4.71 5.59 6.72
C ARG A 101 3.25 5.93 6.39
N PRO A 102 2.81 7.18 6.59
CA PRO A 102 1.53 7.64 6.08
C PRO A 102 1.45 7.47 4.56
N ILE A 103 0.29 7.06 4.06
CA ILE A 103 -0.02 7.09 2.63
C ILE A 103 -1.14 8.11 2.44
N GLU A 104 -0.85 9.16 1.71
CA GLU A 104 -1.80 10.21 1.37
C GLU A 104 -2.44 9.93 0.01
N GLY A 105 -3.47 10.70 -0.34
CA GLY A 105 -4.08 10.67 -1.66
C GLY A 105 -5.01 9.48 -1.93
N ILE A 106 -5.39 8.73 -0.89
CA ILE A 106 -6.46 7.72 -0.98
C ILE A 106 -7.82 8.45 -0.96
N GLU A 107 -8.61 8.28 -2.01
CA GLU A 107 -9.92 8.93 -2.13
C GLU A 107 -11.01 8.13 -1.41
N VAL A 108 -12.02 8.80 -0.87
CA VAL A 108 -13.18 8.16 -0.21
C VAL A 108 -13.95 7.23 -1.15
N THR A 109 -13.83 7.45 -2.47
CA THR A 109 -14.43 6.63 -3.52
C THR A 109 -13.69 5.31 -3.76
N GLU A 110 -12.46 5.16 -3.27
CA GLU A 110 -11.67 3.94 -3.39
C GLU A 110 -12.16 2.89 -2.38
N LYS A 111 -12.88 1.89 -2.89
CA LYS A 111 -13.57 0.88 -2.06
C LYS A 111 -12.72 -0.33 -1.67
N ILE A 112 -11.59 -0.55 -2.35
CA ILE A 112 -10.74 -1.72 -2.10
C ILE A 112 -9.30 -1.25 -2.09
N ILE A 113 -8.63 -1.45 -0.95
CA ILE A 113 -7.20 -1.21 -0.81
C ILE A 113 -6.52 -2.57 -0.75
N THR A 114 -5.55 -2.79 -1.64
CA THR A 114 -4.69 -3.98 -1.64
C THR A 114 -3.32 -3.59 -1.12
N PHE A 115 -2.90 -4.24 -0.04
CA PHE A 115 -1.52 -4.19 0.43
C PHE A 115 -0.81 -5.47 0.02
N SER A 116 0.36 -5.34 -0.59
CA SER A 116 1.23 -6.47 -0.95
C SER A 116 2.66 -6.17 -0.53
N VAL A 117 3.29 -7.13 0.12
CA VAL A 117 4.70 -7.04 0.52
C VAL A 117 5.40 -8.37 0.24
N LEU A 118 6.60 -8.29 -0.29
CA LEU A 118 7.55 -9.40 -0.34
C LEU A 118 8.53 -9.21 0.82
N MET A 119 8.68 -10.25 1.65
CA MET A 119 9.56 -10.16 2.81
C MET A 119 10.29 -11.48 3.06
N MET A 120 11.35 -11.39 3.86
CA MET A 120 12.08 -12.53 4.40
C MET A 120 12.17 -12.36 5.92
N ILE A 121 12.00 -13.46 6.66
CA ILE A 121 12.34 -13.51 8.09
C ILE A 121 13.64 -14.28 8.21
N VAL A 122 14.69 -13.61 8.69
CA VAL A 122 15.99 -14.22 8.96
C VAL A 122 15.95 -14.81 10.37
N ASP A 123 16.30 -16.08 10.52
CA ASP A 123 16.28 -16.73 11.83
C ASP A 123 17.44 -16.22 12.71
N SER A 124 17.18 -16.09 14.01
CA SER A 124 18.21 -15.64 14.93
C SER A 124 19.23 -16.74 15.24
N THR A 125 20.49 -16.35 15.41
CA THR A 125 21.60 -17.27 15.69
C THR A 125 21.93 -17.41 17.18
N ASN A 126 21.23 -16.66 18.05
CA ASN A 126 21.55 -16.50 19.48
C ASN A 126 20.41 -16.95 20.42
N SER A 127 19.42 -17.70 19.91
CA SER A 127 18.21 -18.13 20.64
C SER A 127 17.31 -17.00 21.16
N GLN A 128 17.57 -15.75 20.81
CA GLN A 128 16.69 -14.61 21.07
C GLN A 128 15.93 -14.33 19.79
N ARG A 129 14.60 -14.48 19.80
CA ARG A 129 13.76 -14.32 18.61
C ARG A 129 12.91 -13.07 18.75
N ASP A 130 12.81 -12.34 17.65
CA ASP A 130 11.92 -11.19 17.54
C ASP A 130 10.52 -11.64 17.08
N ASP A 131 9.50 -10.93 17.55
CA ASP A 131 8.14 -11.03 17.04
C ASP A 131 7.91 -9.92 16.00
N PHE A 132 7.60 -10.29 14.76
CA PHE A 132 7.32 -9.34 13.69
C PHE A 132 5.82 -9.18 13.44
N ARG A 133 5.38 -7.95 13.17
CA ARG A 133 4.00 -7.63 12.82
C ARG A 133 3.96 -6.60 11.69
N TRP A 134 3.07 -6.83 10.72
CA TRP A 134 2.62 -5.82 9.77
C TRP A 134 1.22 -5.37 10.13
N THR A 135 0.98 -4.07 10.06
CA THR A 135 -0.39 -3.56 10.12
C THR A 135 -0.59 -2.41 9.16
N VAL A 136 -1.78 -2.36 8.56
CA VAL A 136 -2.20 -1.27 7.69
C VAL A 136 -3.51 -0.75 8.25
N TYR A 137 -3.59 0.56 8.43
CA TYR A 137 -4.77 1.23 8.95
C TYR A 137 -5.16 2.35 8.00
N PRO A 138 -6.46 2.52 7.68
CA PRO A 138 -6.90 3.71 6.97
C PRO A 138 -6.79 4.92 7.90
N THR A 139 -6.38 6.06 7.33
CA THR A 139 -6.13 7.32 8.06
C THR A 139 -7.39 7.84 8.78
N ALA A 140 -8.58 7.50 8.29
CA ALA A 140 -9.86 7.84 8.89
C ALA A 140 -10.21 7.07 10.19
N MET A 141 -9.40 6.07 10.58
CA MET A 141 -9.68 5.19 11.72
C MET A 141 -8.82 5.44 12.96
N TYR A 142 -8.17 6.60 13.07
CA TYR A 142 -7.45 6.94 14.30
C TYR A 142 -8.39 6.96 15.54
N ASN A 143 -9.71 7.09 15.35
CA ASN A 143 -10.68 7.27 16.43
C ASN A 143 -11.66 6.09 16.67
N GLU A 144 -11.75 5.08 15.79
CA GLU A 144 -12.72 3.97 15.95
C GLU A 144 -12.09 2.61 15.63
N TRP A 145 -12.11 1.73 16.64
CA TRP A 145 -11.52 0.39 16.68
C TRP A 145 -12.12 -0.59 15.66
N SER A 146 -11.65 -0.57 14.42
CA SER A 146 -11.62 -1.79 13.60
C SER A 146 -10.20 -2.00 13.06
N ARG A 147 -9.45 -2.77 13.84
CA ARG A 147 -8.07 -3.16 13.55
C ARG A 147 -8.13 -4.45 12.73
N SER A 148 -7.88 -4.39 11.43
CA SER A 148 -7.49 -5.61 10.70
C SER A 148 -6.00 -5.84 11.00
N THR A 149 -5.74 -6.69 12.00
CA THR A 149 -4.38 -7.06 12.41
C THR A 149 -4.07 -8.44 11.84
N SER A 150 -3.19 -8.52 10.86
CA SER A 150 -2.62 -9.81 10.45
C SER A 150 -1.41 -10.09 11.34
N THR A 151 -1.61 -10.88 12.41
CA THR A 151 -0.49 -11.36 13.23
C THR A 151 0.10 -12.58 12.56
N MET A 152 1.30 -12.45 11.98
CA MET A 152 2.08 -13.61 11.55
C MET A 152 2.88 -14.11 12.75
N ARG A 153 2.49 -15.27 13.30
CA ARG A 153 3.33 -16.04 14.22
C ARG A 153 4.24 -16.91 13.38
N GLN A 154 5.55 -16.88 13.65
CA GLN A 154 6.59 -17.57 12.88
C GLN A 154 6.22 -19.04 12.60
N ILE A 155 5.81 -19.34 11.37
CA ILE A 155 6.00 -20.65 10.75
C ILE A 155 7.05 -20.37 9.69
N ALA A 156 8.26 -20.89 9.89
CA ALA A 156 9.39 -20.69 9.00
C ALA A 156 8.98 -21.00 7.55
N SER A 157 8.90 -19.97 6.71
CA SER A 157 8.89 -20.15 5.27
C SER A 157 9.92 -19.21 4.66
N THR A 158 10.68 -19.76 3.73
CA THR A 158 11.58 -19.02 2.85
C THR A 158 10.72 -18.15 1.92
N THR A 159 10.94 -16.83 1.97
CA THR A 159 10.25 -15.79 1.16
C THR A 159 8.71 -15.83 1.19
N PRO A 160 8.06 -15.45 2.31
CA PRO A 160 6.62 -15.22 2.33
C PRO A 160 6.24 -13.91 1.58
N SER A 161 5.20 -13.99 0.75
CA SER A 161 4.47 -12.82 0.26
C SER A 161 3.16 -12.67 1.04
N MET A 162 2.90 -11.49 1.62
CA MET A 162 1.63 -11.19 2.26
C MET A 162 0.79 -10.30 1.34
N THR A 163 -0.48 -10.66 1.14
CA THR A 163 -1.47 -9.79 0.51
C THR A 163 -2.71 -9.69 1.41
N THR A 164 -3.07 -8.47 1.79
CA THR A 164 -4.24 -8.20 2.64
C THR A 164 -5.16 -7.19 1.96
N PHE A 165 -6.47 -7.46 1.97
CA PHE A 165 -7.50 -6.56 1.45
C PHE A 165 -8.15 -5.79 2.59
N PHE A 166 -8.33 -4.48 2.41
CA PHE A 166 -9.03 -3.62 3.35
C PHE A 166 -10.24 -2.99 2.67
N TYR A 167 -11.35 -2.97 3.40
CA TYR A 167 -12.61 -2.37 2.98
C TYR A 167 -12.90 -1.15 3.86
N PRO A 168 -13.32 -0.01 3.29
CA PRO A 168 -13.77 1.13 4.09
C PRO A 168 -15.02 0.77 4.92
N PRO A 169 -15.26 1.48 6.05
CA PRO A 169 -16.26 1.12 7.06
C PRO A 169 -17.72 1.06 6.58
N ASN A 170 -18.02 1.49 5.35
CA ASN A 170 -19.37 1.47 4.75
C ASN A 170 -19.47 0.58 3.49
N THR A 171 -18.58 -0.41 3.34
CA THR A 171 -18.61 -1.31 2.18
C THR A 171 -19.70 -2.37 2.36
N ASP A 172 -20.72 -2.35 1.49
CA ASP A 172 -21.70 -3.43 1.43
C ASP A 172 -21.08 -4.68 0.79
N LEU A 173 -20.65 -5.60 1.66
CA LEU A 173 -20.01 -6.87 1.29
C LEU A 173 -20.87 -7.73 0.36
N ASN A 174 -22.20 -7.54 0.35
CA ASN A 174 -23.10 -8.33 -0.51
C ASN A 174 -23.02 -7.94 -1.99
N THR A 175 -22.51 -6.75 -2.31
CA THR A 175 -22.39 -6.28 -3.70
C THR A 175 -21.10 -6.71 -4.39
N MET A 176 -20.10 -7.22 -3.67
CA MET A 176 -18.79 -7.61 -4.23
C MET A 176 -18.68 -9.10 -4.55
N LEU A 177 -19.48 -9.97 -3.90
CA LEU A 177 -19.47 -11.42 -4.13
C LEU A 177 -20.24 -11.86 -5.40
N SER A 178 -20.86 -10.93 -6.15
CA SER A 178 -21.58 -11.24 -7.39
C SER A 178 -20.73 -11.10 -8.66
N THR A 179 -19.44 -10.76 -8.53
CA THR A 179 -18.54 -10.53 -9.68
C THR A 179 -17.22 -11.30 -9.64
N SER A 180 -17.09 -12.31 -8.78
CA SER A 180 -15.98 -13.29 -8.83
C SER A 180 -16.32 -14.49 -9.71
#